data_AF-A0A6N9QDB5-F1
#
_entry.id   AF-A0A6N9QDB5-F1
#
_cell.length_a   1.000
_cell.length_b   1.000
_cell.length_c   1.000
_cell.angle_alpha   90.00
_cell.angle_beta   90.00
_cell.angle_gamma   90.00
#
_symmetry.space_group_name_H-M   'P 1'
#
loop_
_entity.id
_entity.type
_entity.pdbx_description
1 polymer ?
#
loop_
_entity_poly.entity_id
_entity_poly.type
_entity_poly.pdbx_seq_one_letter_code
_entity_poly.pdbx_strand_id
1 'polypeptide(L)'
;MKKTLLKKAVMLMTALTVGFAFSVTTAFGAEEGQRILGQRDRVIGVYNAAGEIVFQPATADYKGAAYEKLNALDLTQLCKGNAEKTIVIPAGTDVKINFAIKLGDNTTIKADGATIIQTDSKKGMMANDVDALNYNSLKNVKIIGGTWKTASSTGLKGTMFKFAHAQNILFDGCNISSNYAGHSIELIACKNATVQNCVINGVGSASKTCLEEQIQIDIATPKTAPGIVQYGTKYVKGQTCKNIKILNNTIKGARGVCANYASKESKFKSKFHSNITVSGNTITGVRSEALALFNTTSATVTNNKIYSKGSRTSSAYTVGIHCALFGKAPKSIKKAKITISGNTVKGGRQAVQVYSHTSSKYGKVSITKNKLYCKKGKKNALKAPKQSISKVSTKGNKTYKW
;
A
#
# COMPACT_ATOMS: atom_id res chain seq x y z
N MET A 1 -34.42 12.40 78.33
CA MET A 1 -34.63 11.02 78.83
C MET A 1 -35.36 10.21 77.78
N LYS A 2 -34.79 9.05 77.41
CA LYS A 2 -35.41 7.84 76.83
C LYS A 2 -36.39 7.96 75.63
N LYS A 3 -35.89 7.45 74.48
CA LYS A 3 -36.46 6.37 73.62
C LYS A 3 -37.74 6.68 72.82
N THR A 4 -37.97 6.29 71.55
CA THR A 4 -37.24 5.74 70.39
C THR A 4 -38.28 5.63 69.24
N LEU A 5 -37.83 5.52 67.98
CA LEU A 5 -38.49 4.87 66.81
C LEU A 5 -39.75 5.54 66.22
N LEU A 6 -39.63 6.32 65.12
CA LEU A 6 -39.57 5.90 63.70
C LEU A 6 -40.89 5.36 63.14
N LYS A 7 -41.57 6.12 62.26
CA LYS A 7 -42.34 5.58 61.13
C LYS A 7 -42.46 6.59 59.98
N LYS A 8 -42.26 6.04 58.79
CA LYS A 8 -42.03 6.62 57.46
C LYS A 8 -43.20 7.45 56.94
N ALA A 9 -42.87 8.57 56.27
CA ALA A 9 -43.78 9.28 55.38
C ALA A 9 -43.72 8.66 53.98
N VAL A 10 -44.91 8.42 53.43
CA VAL A 10 -45.19 7.97 52.07
C VAL A 10 -45.16 9.20 51.16
N MET A 11 -44.40 9.16 50.06
CA MET A 11 -44.72 10.02 48.92
C MET A 11 -44.39 9.30 47.59
N LEU A 12 -45.38 9.41 46.73
CA LEU A 12 -45.63 8.74 45.47
C LEU A 12 -44.64 9.20 44.39
N MET A 13 -44.01 8.28 43.66
CA MET A 13 -43.56 8.54 42.28
C MET A 13 -44.07 7.41 41.38
N THR A 14 -44.94 7.81 40.46
CA THR A 14 -45.58 7.02 39.43
C THR A 14 -44.55 6.53 38.41
N ALA A 15 -44.39 5.21 38.30
CA ALA A 15 -43.61 4.59 37.24
C ALA A 15 -44.45 4.52 35.96
N LEU A 16 -44.07 5.27 34.93
CA LEU A 16 -44.57 5.07 33.56
C LEU A 16 -43.64 4.08 32.85
N THR A 17 -43.96 2.79 32.89
CA THR A 17 -43.30 1.77 32.08
C THR A 17 -43.81 1.86 30.64
N VAL A 18 -43.09 2.58 29.78
CA VAL A 18 -43.19 2.39 28.33
C VAL A 18 -42.24 1.25 27.97
N GLY A 19 -42.79 0.05 27.85
CA GLY A 19 -42.08 -1.11 27.31
C GLY A 19 -41.82 -0.92 25.82
N PHE A 20 -40.65 -0.39 25.46
CA PHE A 20 -40.05 -0.70 24.17
C PHE A 20 -39.27 -2.00 24.35
N ALA A 21 -39.88 -3.10 23.94
CA ALA A 21 -39.15 -4.32 23.63
C ALA A 21 -38.21 -4.00 22.47
N PHE A 22 -36.96 -3.64 22.78
CA PHE A 22 -35.89 -3.84 21.82
C PHE A 22 -35.75 -5.35 21.66
N SER A 23 -36.36 -5.91 20.63
CA SER A 23 -35.86 -7.12 20.02
C SER A 23 -34.44 -6.80 19.55
N VAL A 24 -33.47 -7.05 20.43
CA VAL A 24 -32.10 -7.27 20.00
C VAL A 24 -32.18 -8.54 19.18
N THR A 25 -32.39 -8.38 17.87
CA THR A 25 -32.04 -9.44 16.94
C THR A 25 -30.55 -9.61 17.09
N THR A 26 -30.14 -10.57 17.92
CA THR A 26 -28.81 -11.14 17.83
C THR A 26 -28.67 -11.51 16.37
N ALA A 27 -27.78 -10.82 15.65
CA ALA A 27 -27.40 -11.25 14.31
C ALA A 27 -26.99 -12.72 14.47
N PHE A 28 -27.80 -13.64 13.96
CA PHE A 28 -27.48 -15.06 13.98
C PHE A 28 -26.12 -15.18 13.29
N GLY A 29 -25.10 -15.54 14.07
CA GLY A 29 -23.77 -15.82 13.53
C GLY A 29 -23.91 -16.91 12.47
N ALA A 30 -23.17 -16.80 11.38
CA ALA A 30 -23.23 -17.81 10.34
C ALA A 30 -22.83 -19.18 10.91
N GLU A 31 -23.60 -20.21 10.59
CA GLU A 31 -23.34 -21.57 11.06
C GLU A 31 -22.29 -22.26 10.18
N GLU A 32 -21.48 -23.15 10.77
CA GLU A 32 -20.57 -23.98 10.00
C GLU A 32 -21.32 -24.78 8.91
N GLY A 33 -20.74 -24.85 7.72
CA GLY A 33 -21.36 -25.50 6.57
C GLY A 33 -22.41 -24.66 5.85
N GLN A 34 -22.81 -23.50 6.41
CA GLN A 34 -23.73 -22.59 5.74
C GLN A 34 -23.14 -22.14 4.40
N ARG A 35 -23.95 -22.26 3.33
CA ARG A 35 -23.55 -21.95 1.96
C ARG A 35 -23.89 -20.51 1.60
N ILE A 36 -22.98 -19.84 0.91
CA ILE A 36 -23.21 -18.55 0.26
C ILE A 36 -23.40 -18.82 -1.22
N LEU A 37 -24.53 -18.37 -1.76
CA LEU A 37 -24.85 -18.48 -3.18
C LEU A 37 -24.43 -17.22 -3.94
N GLY A 38 -23.71 -17.42 -5.05
CA GLY A 38 -23.39 -16.40 -6.02
C GLY A 38 -24.38 -16.40 -7.18
N GLN A 39 -23.95 -15.84 -8.30
CA GLN A 39 -24.76 -15.86 -9.51
C GLN A 39 -25.03 -17.30 -9.97
N ARG A 40 -26.19 -17.53 -10.60
CA ARG A 40 -26.56 -18.82 -11.20
C ARG A 40 -26.68 -19.97 -10.18
N ASP A 41 -26.93 -19.62 -8.92
CA ASP A 41 -27.06 -20.54 -7.78
C ASP A 41 -25.79 -21.33 -7.47
N ARG A 42 -24.63 -20.81 -7.88
CA ARG A 42 -23.35 -21.44 -7.58
C ARG A 42 -23.03 -21.23 -6.11
N VAL A 43 -22.58 -22.27 -5.41
CA VAL A 43 -21.99 -22.10 -4.08
C VAL A 43 -20.62 -21.43 -4.26
N ILE A 44 -20.43 -20.27 -3.62
CA ILE A 44 -19.22 -19.45 -3.77
C ILE A 44 -18.41 -19.38 -2.48
N GLY A 45 -19.05 -19.70 -1.37
CA GLY A 45 -18.43 -19.70 -0.05
C GLY A 45 -19.15 -20.70 0.85
N VAL A 46 -18.41 -21.32 1.75
CA VAL A 46 -18.94 -22.14 2.83
C VAL A 46 -18.30 -21.68 4.12
N TYR A 47 -19.10 -21.42 5.16
CA TYR A 47 -18.55 -21.06 6.46
C TYR A 47 -17.87 -22.25 7.12
N ASN A 48 -16.68 -22.05 7.68
CA ASN A 48 -16.00 -23.05 8.52
C ASN A 48 -16.36 -22.86 10.01
N ALA A 49 -15.90 -23.77 10.87
CA ALA A 49 -16.06 -23.68 12.33
C ALA A 49 -15.58 -22.36 12.97
N ALA A 50 -14.65 -21.64 12.31
CA ALA A 50 -14.13 -20.36 12.77
C ALA A 50 -14.96 -19.15 12.28
N GLY A 51 -16.07 -19.38 11.57
CA GLY A 51 -16.90 -18.32 10.99
C GLY A 51 -16.27 -17.64 9.77
N GLU A 52 -15.24 -18.24 9.17
CA GLU A 52 -14.59 -17.72 7.96
C GLU A 52 -15.24 -18.30 6.72
N ILE A 53 -15.24 -17.51 5.64
CA ILE A 53 -15.82 -17.91 4.36
C ILE A 53 -14.75 -18.62 3.54
N VAL A 54 -14.85 -19.94 3.39
CA VAL A 54 -13.99 -20.73 2.51
C VAL A 54 -14.48 -20.62 1.07
N PHE A 55 -13.73 -19.90 0.24
CA PHE A 55 -14.06 -19.65 -1.15
C PHE A 55 -14.11 -20.94 -1.97
N GLN A 56 -15.14 -21.05 -2.82
CA GLN A 56 -15.34 -22.18 -3.74
C GLN A 56 -15.07 -21.70 -5.18
N PRO A 57 -13.83 -21.81 -5.68
CA PRO A 57 -13.49 -21.39 -7.04
C PRO A 57 -14.18 -22.30 -8.07
N ALA A 58 -14.71 -21.73 -9.16
CA ALA A 58 -14.98 -22.55 -10.34
C ALA A 58 -13.69 -22.84 -11.09
N THR A 59 -13.68 -24.05 -11.64
CA THR A 59 -12.60 -24.62 -12.45
C THR A 59 -13.01 -24.81 -13.92
N ALA A 60 -14.30 -24.63 -14.24
CA ALA A 60 -14.86 -24.74 -15.57
C ALA A 60 -16.06 -23.79 -15.74
N ASP A 61 -16.36 -23.45 -16.98
CA ASP A 61 -17.50 -22.61 -17.34
C ASP A 61 -18.79 -23.16 -16.75
N TYR A 62 -19.67 -22.27 -16.31
CA TYR A 62 -20.88 -22.66 -15.59
C TYR A 62 -22.10 -21.88 -16.09
N LYS A 63 -23.11 -22.61 -16.57
CA LYS A 63 -24.36 -22.09 -17.14
C LYS A 63 -24.12 -20.88 -18.07
N GLY A 64 -23.25 -21.10 -19.06
CA GLY A 64 -22.92 -20.12 -20.11
C GLY A 64 -22.03 -18.95 -19.70
N ALA A 65 -21.39 -19.00 -18.52
CA ALA A 65 -20.44 -17.96 -18.08
C ALA A 65 -19.04 -18.52 -17.85
N ALA A 66 -18.05 -17.80 -18.37
CA ALA A 66 -16.63 -18.10 -18.20
C ALA A 66 -16.23 -18.13 -16.71
N TYR A 67 -15.54 -19.17 -16.28
CA TYR A 67 -15.20 -19.35 -14.86
C TYR A 67 -14.30 -18.27 -14.28
N GLU A 68 -13.42 -17.65 -15.09
CA GLU A 68 -12.59 -16.54 -14.64
C GLU A 68 -13.43 -15.30 -14.30
N LYS A 69 -14.49 -15.07 -15.09
CA LYS A 69 -15.45 -14.00 -14.82
C LYS A 69 -16.23 -14.29 -13.56
N LEU A 70 -16.70 -15.52 -13.39
CA LEU A 70 -17.43 -15.93 -12.19
C LEU A 70 -16.57 -15.75 -10.95
N ASN A 71 -15.35 -16.31 -10.92
CA ASN A 71 -14.46 -16.20 -9.76
C ASN A 71 -14.20 -14.76 -9.32
N ALA A 72 -14.02 -13.84 -10.28
CA ALA A 72 -13.87 -12.43 -9.99
C ALA A 72 -15.15 -11.77 -9.42
N LEU A 73 -16.32 -12.16 -9.93
CA LEU A 73 -17.63 -11.66 -9.45
C LEU A 73 -17.91 -12.19 -8.05
N ASP A 74 -17.59 -13.45 -7.82
CA ASP A 74 -17.89 -14.15 -6.59
C ASP A 74 -16.98 -13.67 -5.46
N LEU A 75 -15.67 -13.52 -5.71
CA LEU A 75 -14.78 -12.86 -4.74
C LEU A 75 -15.21 -11.42 -4.47
N THR A 76 -15.67 -10.68 -5.48
CA THR A 76 -16.24 -9.34 -5.28
C THR A 76 -17.48 -9.38 -4.40
N GLN A 77 -18.38 -10.35 -4.62
CA GLN A 77 -19.58 -10.52 -3.81
C GLN A 77 -19.22 -10.87 -2.36
N LEU A 78 -18.23 -11.71 -2.13
CA LEU A 78 -17.76 -12.05 -0.79
C LEU A 78 -17.06 -10.87 -0.10
N CYS A 79 -16.38 -10.01 -0.86
CA CYS A 79 -15.62 -8.89 -0.30
C CYS A 79 -16.44 -7.59 -0.13
N LYS A 80 -17.65 -7.48 -0.70
CA LYS A 80 -18.43 -6.23 -0.68
C LYS A 80 -19.01 -5.90 0.71
N GLY A 81 -19.42 -4.66 0.88
CA GLY A 81 -20.10 -4.18 2.10
C GLY A 81 -19.15 -4.02 3.29
N ASN A 82 -19.73 -3.67 4.45
CA ASN A 82 -18.97 -3.15 5.59
C ASN A 82 -18.88 -4.11 6.78
N ALA A 83 -19.55 -5.26 6.73
CA ALA A 83 -19.44 -6.27 7.78
C ALA A 83 -18.00 -6.82 7.84
N GLU A 84 -17.53 -7.11 9.06
CA GLU A 84 -16.27 -7.82 9.25
C GLU A 84 -16.37 -9.22 8.65
N LYS A 85 -15.34 -9.58 7.89
CA LYS A 85 -15.32 -10.84 7.13
C LYS A 85 -13.90 -11.31 6.85
N THR A 86 -13.73 -12.62 6.91
CA THR A 86 -12.51 -13.30 6.49
C THR A 86 -12.85 -14.26 5.37
N ILE A 87 -12.20 -14.09 4.23
CA ILE A 87 -12.30 -14.96 3.07
C ILE A 87 -11.03 -15.79 3.00
N VAL A 88 -11.18 -17.11 3.02
CA VAL A 88 -10.09 -18.07 2.86
C VAL A 88 -10.11 -18.59 1.42
N ILE A 89 -9.05 -18.33 0.66
CA ILE A 89 -8.80 -18.98 -0.62
C ILE A 89 -8.00 -20.26 -0.32
N PRO A 90 -8.56 -21.46 -0.59
CA PRO A 90 -7.93 -22.70 -0.15
C PRO A 90 -6.53 -22.91 -0.73
N ALA A 91 -5.61 -23.43 0.08
CA ALA A 91 -4.27 -23.80 -0.38
C ALA A 91 -4.34 -24.83 -1.51
N GLY A 92 -3.36 -24.80 -2.43
CA GLY A 92 -3.31 -25.70 -3.59
C GLY A 92 -4.29 -25.35 -4.71
N THR A 93 -5.04 -24.25 -4.60
CA THR A 93 -5.96 -23.81 -5.66
C THR A 93 -5.31 -22.80 -6.61
N ASP A 94 -5.63 -22.94 -7.90
CA ASP A 94 -5.36 -21.96 -8.94
C ASP A 94 -6.67 -21.22 -9.28
N VAL A 95 -6.80 -19.99 -8.77
CA VAL A 95 -7.97 -19.14 -9.01
C VAL A 95 -7.69 -18.17 -10.14
N LYS A 96 -8.27 -18.42 -11.31
CA LYS A 96 -8.21 -17.48 -12.43
C LYS A 96 -9.32 -16.45 -12.33
N ILE A 97 -8.98 -15.19 -12.63
CA ILE A 97 -9.90 -14.04 -12.70
C ILE A 97 -9.62 -13.22 -13.95
N ASN A 98 -10.62 -12.54 -14.52
CA ASN A 98 -10.46 -11.70 -15.72
C ASN A 98 -10.88 -10.23 -15.55
N PHE A 99 -11.21 -9.80 -14.32
CA PHE A 99 -11.34 -8.40 -13.96
C PHE A 99 -10.99 -8.20 -12.48
N ALA A 100 -10.87 -6.95 -12.05
CA ALA A 100 -10.43 -6.62 -10.70
C ALA A 100 -11.51 -6.92 -9.65
N ILE A 101 -11.12 -7.60 -8.57
CA ILE A 101 -11.97 -7.84 -7.40
C ILE A 101 -12.20 -6.50 -6.69
N LYS A 102 -13.47 -6.18 -6.40
CA LYS A 102 -13.83 -4.97 -5.65
C LYS A 102 -13.94 -5.28 -4.16
N LEU A 103 -13.13 -4.57 -3.36
CA LEU A 103 -13.11 -4.74 -1.91
C LEU A 103 -14.05 -3.74 -1.23
N GLY A 104 -14.75 -4.20 -0.18
CA GLY A 104 -15.40 -3.40 0.84
C GLY A 104 -14.61 -3.38 2.16
N ASP A 105 -15.11 -2.61 3.12
CA ASP A 105 -14.49 -2.44 4.43
C ASP A 105 -14.38 -3.76 5.22
N ASN A 106 -13.48 -3.78 6.21
CA ASN A 106 -13.35 -4.85 7.20
C ASN A 106 -13.13 -6.25 6.58
N THR A 107 -12.36 -6.29 5.50
CA THR A 107 -12.15 -7.50 4.70
C THR A 107 -10.75 -8.06 4.97
N THR A 108 -10.67 -9.29 5.45
CA THR A 108 -9.45 -10.08 5.50
C THR A 108 -9.48 -11.16 4.42
N ILE A 109 -8.44 -11.27 3.61
CA ILE A 109 -8.23 -12.37 2.66
C ILE A 109 -7.03 -13.17 3.11
N LYS A 110 -7.23 -14.47 3.35
CA LYS A 110 -6.18 -15.45 3.63
C LYS A 110 -5.99 -16.33 2.40
N ALA A 111 -4.80 -16.35 1.83
CA ALA A 111 -4.51 -17.04 0.58
C ALA A 111 -3.21 -17.85 0.63
N ASP A 112 -2.72 -18.19 1.84
CA ASP A 112 -1.51 -19.00 1.99
C ASP A 112 -1.61 -20.30 1.20
N GLY A 113 -0.62 -20.55 0.35
CA GLY A 113 -0.58 -21.73 -0.54
C GLY A 113 -1.51 -21.66 -1.77
N ALA A 114 -2.31 -20.61 -1.94
CA ALA A 114 -3.14 -20.41 -3.14
C ALA A 114 -2.42 -19.56 -4.21
N THR A 115 -2.79 -19.77 -5.47
CA THR A 115 -2.33 -18.95 -6.60
C THR A 115 -3.52 -18.26 -7.27
N ILE A 116 -3.49 -16.94 -7.35
CA ILE A 116 -4.51 -16.13 -8.00
C ILE A 116 -3.92 -15.52 -9.28
N ILE A 117 -4.60 -15.73 -10.41
CA ILE A 117 -4.09 -15.46 -11.75
C ILE A 117 -5.03 -14.49 -12.48
N GLN A 118 -4.55 -13.27 -12.74
CA GLN A 118 -5.24 -12.31 -13.59
C GLN A 118 -4.97 -12.63 -15.07
N THR A 119 -6.00 -13.12 -15.77
CA THR A 119 -5.91 -13.58 -17.17
C THR A 119 -6.06 -12.44 -18.17
N ASP A 120 -6.74 -11.35 -17.82
CA ASP A 120 -6.81 -10.15 -18.66
C ASP A 120 -5.65 -9.18 -18.32
N SER A 121 -4.69 -9.08 -19.24
CA SER A 121 -3.53 -8.18 -19.15
C SER A 121 -3.84 -6.67 -19.09
N LYS A 122 -5.12 -6.29 -19.21
CA LYS A 122 -5.60 -4.90 -19.12
C LYS A 122 -6.29 -4.61 -17.78
N LYS A 123 -6.45 -5.60 -16.90
CA LYS A 123 -7.20 -5.47 -15.64
C LYS A 123 -6.31 -5.72 -14.43
N GLY A 124 -6.53 -4.97 -13.34
CA GLY A 124 -5.83 -5.21 -12.07
C GLY A 124 -6.34 -6.44 -11.33
N MET A 125 -5.67 -6.80 -10.24
CA MET A 125 -6.09 -7.88 -9.32
C MET A 125 -7.18 -7.39 -8.37
N MET A 126 -6.95 -6.29 -7.65
CA MET A 126 -7.91 -5.73 -6.70
C MET A 126 -7.94 -4.21 -6.73
N ALA A 127 -9.13 -3.66 -6.48
CA ALA A 127 -9.33 -2.24 -6.26
C ALA A 127 -10.51 -1.97 -5.31
N ASN A 128 -10.63 -0.75 -4.81
CA ASN A 128 -11.87 -0.25 -4.21
C ASN A 128 -12.57 0.73 -5.14
N ASP A 129 -13.85 0.99 -4.88
CA ASP A 129 -14.51 2.17 -5.41
C ASP A 129 -14.19 3.39 -4.55
N VAL A 130 -14.24 4.57 -5.16
CA VAL A 130 -13.89 5.83 -4.49
C VAL A 130 -15.14 6.67 -4.30
N ASP A 131 -15.70 6.61 -3.10
CA ASP A 131 -16.98 7.23 -2.74
C ASP A 131 -16.87 8.20 -1.54
N ALA A 132 -15.74 8.23 -0.85
CA ALA A 132 -15.49 9.11 0.28
C ALA A 132 -14.13 9.82 0.23
N LEU A 133 -13.99 10.89 1.03
CA LEU A 133 -12.74 11.62 1.22
C LEU A 133 -12.11 11.26 2.57
N ASN A 134 -10.93 11.81 2.83
CA ASN A 134 -10.25 11.68 4.13
C ASN A 134 -9.96 10.22 4.52
N TYR A 135 -9.55 9.42 3.54
CA TYR A 135 -9.15 8.02 3.73
C TYR A 135 -10.32 7.08 4.10
N ASN A 136 -11.55 7.39 3.69
CA ASN A 136 -12.75 6.65 4.09
C ASN A 136 -13.40 5.79 2.99
N SER A 137 -12.84 5.73 1.77
CA SER A 137 -13.42 4.90 0.70
C SER A 137 -13.14 3.41 0.85
N LEU A 138 -12.20 3.05 1.72
CA LEU A 138 -11.91 1.67 2.10
C LEU A 138 -11.17 1.65 3.43
N LYS A 139 -11.59 0.79 4.36
CA LYS A 139 -11.01 0.68 5.70
C LYS A 139 -10.77 -0.77 6.09
N ASN A 140 -9.69 -0.99 6.84
CA ASN A 140 -9.42 -2.23 7.58
C ASN A 140 -9.35 -3.46 6.66
N VAL A 141 -8.42 -3.40 5.69
CA VAL A 141 -8.21 -4.49 4.73
C VAL A 141 -6.91 -5.21 5.04
N LYS A 142 -6.95 -6.54 5.05
CA LYS A 142 -5.77 -7.39 5.21
C LYS A 142 -5.71 -8.40 4.07
N ILE A 143 -4.58 -8.46 3.37
CA ILE A 143 -4.27 -9.48 2.37
C ILE A 143 -3.09 -10.28 2.90
N ILE A 144 -3.32 -11.56 3.18
CA ILE A 144 -2.37 -12.45 3.86
C ILE A 144 -2.03 -13.60 2.92
N GLY A 145 -0.74 -13.74 2.62
CA GLY A 145 -0.23 -14.85 1.82
C GLY A 145 -0.58 -14.77 0.34
N GLY A 146 -0.43 -15.92 -0.31
CA GLY A 146 -0.81 -16.15 -1.69
C GLY A 146 0.20 -15.70 -2.74
N THR A 147 0.12 -16.37 -3.89
CA THR A 147 0.83 -15.98 -5.11
C THR A 147 -0.12 -15.23 -6.03
N TRP A 148 0.14 -13.96 -6.27
CA TRP A 148 -0.68 -13.04 -7.06
C TRP A 148 0.06 -12.69 -8.34
N LYS A 149 -0.36 -13.28 -9.45
CA LYS A 149 0.31 -13.12 -10.75
C LYS A 149 -0.68 -12.80 -11.86
N THR A 150 -0.15 -12.42 -13.00
CA THR A 150 -0.90 -12.40 -14.26
C THR A 150 -0.50 -13.59 -15.11
N ALA A 151 -1.41 -14.04 -15.98
CA ALA A 151 -1.11 -15.07 -16.97
C ALA A 151 -0.08 -14.59 -18.03
N SER A 152 0.04 -13.28 -18.23
CA SER A 152 1.01 -12.71 -19.17
C SER A 152 2.44 -12.90 -18.68
N SER A 153 3.29 -13.58 -19.46
CA SER A 153 4.72 -13.73 -19.20
C SER A 153 5.48 -12.40 -19.22
N THR A 154 4.94 -11.41 -19.93
CA THR A 154 5.47 -10.03 -19.94
C THR A 154 4.91 -9.19 -18.80
N GLY A 155 3.91 -9.69 -18.08
CA GLY A 155 3.20 -9.08 -16.95
C GLY A 155 2.12 -8.04 -17.33
N LEU A 156 1.45 -7.50 -16.31
CA LEU A 156 0.33 -6.54 -16.43
C LEU A 156 0.84 -5.11 -16.63
N LYS A 157 0.40 -4.40 -17.68
CA LYS A 157 0.79 -2.99 -17.93
C LYS A 157 0.19 -1.99 -16.93
N GLY A 158 -0.91 -2.35 -16.28
CA GLY A 158 -1.54 -1.56 -15.23
C GLY A 158 -1.07 -1.93 -13.82
N THR A 159 -1.91 -1.63 -12.85
CA THR A 159 -1.66 -1.87 -11.43
C THR A 159 -2.30 -3.17 -10.98
N MET A 160 -1.56 -4.04 -10.28
CA MET A 160 -2.11 -5.26 -9.67
C MET A 160 -3.04 -4.90 -8.50
N PHE A 161 -2.54 -4.20 -7.47
CA PHE A 161 -3.36 -3.76 -6.34
C PHE A 161 -3.44 -2.25 -6.30
N LYS A 162 -4.64 -1.69 -6.51
CA LYS A 162 -4.88 -0.24 -6.54
C LYS A 162 -5.84 0.16 -5.42
N PHE A 163 -5.33 0.82 -4.38
CA PHE A 163 -6.17 1.34 -3.31
C PHE A 163 -6.12 2.85 -3.25
N ALA A 164 -7.30 3.47 -3.21
CA ALA A 164 -7.45 4.92 -3.27
C ALA A 164 -8.35 5.43 -2.15
N HIS A 165 -7.93 6.53 -1.50
CA HIS A 165 -8.64 7.13 -0.36
C HIS A 165 -8.95 6.10 0.73
N ALA A 166 -8.00 5.23 1.02
CA ALA A 166 -8.16 4.10 1.93
C ALA A 166 -7.35 4.24 3.21
N GLN A 167 -7.70 3.50 4.27
CA GLN A 167 -6.88 3.40 5.47
C GLN A 167 -6.85 2.02 6.12
N ASN A 168 -5.82 1.80 6.94
CA ASN A 168 -5.59 0.57 7.70
C ASN A 168 -5.52 -0.64 6.77
N ILE A 169 -4.53 -0.61 5.86
CA ILE A 169 -4.29 -1.66 4.87
C ILE A 169 -3.06 -2.48 5.30
N LEU A 170 -3.16 -3.80 5.22
CA LEU A 170 -2.04 -4.72 5.44
C LEU A 170 -1.89 -5.65 4.24
N PHE A 171 -0.67 -5.75 3.72
CA PHE A 171 -0.20 -6.88 2.94
C PHE A 171 0.85 -7.61 3.77
N ASP A 172 0.68 -8.91 3.98
CA ASP A 172 1.63 -9.73 4.74
C ASP A 172 1.89 -11.05 4.04
N GLY A 173 3.17 -11.37 3.77
CA GLY A 173 3.55 -12.68 3.23
C GLY A 173 3.15 -12.92 1.76
N CYS A 174 2.78 -11.89 1.00
CA CYS A 174 2.34 -12.05 -0.39
C CYS A 174 3.51 -12.22 -1.36
N ASN A 175 3.35 -13.08 -2.37
CA ASN A 175 4.21 -13.14 -3.54
C ASN A 175 3.51 -12.48 -4.74
N ILE A 176 3.98 -11.32 -5.19
CA ILE A 176 3.30 -10.50 -6.20
C ILE A 176 4.19 -10.33 -7.43
N SER A 177 3.63 -10.61 -8.59
CA SER A 177 4.29 -10.42 -9.88
C SER A 177 3.49 -9.48 -10.79
N SER A 178 4.09 -8.34 -11.16
CA SER A 178 3.58 -7.39 -12.17
C SER A 178 4.65 -7.11 -13.22
N ASN A 179 4.33 -6.48 -14.36
CA ASN A 179 5.41 -6.11 -15.27
C ASN A 179 6.24 -4.92 -14.77
N TYR A 180 7.34 -4.67 -15.48
CA TYR A 180 8.22 -3.54 -15.20
C TYR A 180 7.63 -2.17 -15.51
N ALA A 181 6.58 -2.08 -16.32
CA ALA A 181 5.95 -0.84 -16.78
C ALA A 181 4.62 -0.52 -16.06
N GLY A 182 4.23 -1.34 -15.08
CA GLY A 182 3.08 -1.15 -14.22
C GLY A 182 3.49 -1.23 -12.75
N HIS A 183 2.50 -1.34 -11.87
CA HIS A 183 2.70 -1.30 -10.42
C HIS A 183 2.20 -2.58 -9.78
N SER A 184 2.96 -3.15 -8.85
CA SER A 184 2.46 -4.24 -8.02
C SER A 184 1.45 -3.70 -7.02
N ILE A 185 1.81 -2.64 -6.29
CA ILE A 185 0.94 -2.00 -5.30
C ILE A 185 0.97 -0.49 -5.53
N GLU A 186 -0.20 0.10 -5.70
CA GLU A 186 -0.40 1.55 -5.82
C GLU A 186 -1.32 2.02 -4.69
N LEU A 187 -0.75 2.84 -3.80
CA LEU A 187 -1.43 3.44 -2.67
C LEU A 187 -1.68 4.92 -2.99
N ILE A 188 -2.91 5.29 -3.33
CA ILE A 188 -3.28 6.64 -3.77
C ILE A 188 -4.01 7.33 -2.63
N ALA A 189 -3.40 8.38 -2.06
CA ALA A 189 -3.96 9.08 -0.90
C ALA A 189 -4.44 8.10 0.22
N CYS A 190 -3.57 7.18 0.63
CA CYS A 190 -3.86 6.18 1.68
C CYS A 190 -3.25 6.56 3.04
N LYS A 191 -3.83 6.06 4.13
CA LYS A 191 -3.34 6.28 5.50
C LYS A 191 -3.14 4.97 6.25
N ASN A 192 -2.06 4.82 7.01
CA ASN A 192 -1.80 3.62 7.81
C ASN A 192 -1.79 2.34 6.94
N ALA A 193 -0.92 2.29 5.95
CA ALA A 193 -0.75 1.10 5.10
C ALA A 193 0.60 0.43 5.41
N THR A 194 0.59 -0.90 5.52
CA THR A 194 1.79 -1.71 5.76
C THR A 194 1.90 -2.78 4.67
N VAL A 195 3.06 -2.85 4.03
CA VAL A 195 3.45 -3.95 3.15
C VAL A 195 4.63 -4.65 3.83
N GLN A 196 4.45 -5.89 4.25
CA GLN A 196 5.46 -6.60 5.01
C GLN A 196 5.65 -8.06 4.60
N ASN A 197 6.88 -8.54 4.75
CA ASN A 197 7.25 -9.94 4.50
C ASN A 197 6.89 -10.43 3.08
N CYS A 198 6.71 -9.52 2.12
CA CYS A 198 6.32 -9.86 0.75
C CYS A 198 7.54 -10.06 -0.17
N VAL A 199 7.33 -10.86 -1.22
CA VAL A 199 8.19 -10.91 -2.39
C VAL A 199 7.46 -10.21 -3.54
N ILE A 200 8.07 -9.17 -4.10
CA ILE A 200 7.47 -8.35 -5.16
C ILE A 200 8.45 -8.25 -6.32
N ASN A 201 8.07 -8.77 -7.48
CA ASN A 201 8.97 -8.90 -8.62
C ASN A 201 8.36 -8.44 -9.95
N GLY A 202 9.09 -7.57 -10.63
CA GLY A 202 8.88 -7.22 -12.02
C GLY A 202 9.17 -8.39 -12.94
N VAL A 203 8.19 -8.80 -13.75
CA VAL A 203 8.33 -9.82 -14.80
C VAL A 203 8.43 -9.19 -16.19
N GLY A 204 8.92 -9.97 -17.16
CA GLY A 204 9.22 -9.48 -18.51
C GLY A 204 10.50 -8.64 -18.56
N SER A 205 10.53 -7.65 -19.45
CA SER A 205 11.70 -6.80 -19.69
C SER A 205 11.47 -5.34 -19.30
N ALA A 206 12.41 -4.74 -18.59
CA ALA A 206 12.42 -3.30 -18.32
C ALA A 206 13.23 -2.58 -19.41
N SER A 207 12.64 -1.58 -20.07
CA SER A 207 13.38 -0.73 -21.02
C SER A 207 14.49 0.05 -20.33
N LYS A 208 15.52 0.51 -21.07
CA LYS A 208 16.67 1.24 -20.50
C LYS A 208 16.27 2.52 -19.73
N THR A 209 15.13 3.10 -20.09
CA THR A 209 14.58 4.35 -19.53
C THR A 209 13.37 4.13 -18.63
N CYS A 210 12.97 2.89 -18.35
CA CYS A 210 11.79 2.59 -17.54
C CYS A 210 11.93 3.17 -16.12
N LEU A 211 10.97 4.01 -15.72
CA LEU A 211 10.97 4.73 -14.45
C LEU A 211 9.91 4.21 -13.46
N GLU A 212 9.11 3.23 -13.86
CA GLU A 212 7.95 2.77 -13.08
C GLU A 212 8.37 1.99 -11.83
N GLU A 213 7.64 2.18 -10.75
CA GLU A 213 7.84 1.56 -9.45
C GLU A 213 6.94 0.35 -9.22
N GLN A 214 7.42 -0.64 -8.47
CA GLN A 214 6.58 -1.77 -8.05
C GLN A 214 5.69 -1.40 -6.86
N ILE A 215 6.18 -0.60 -5.92
CA ILE A 215 5.34 0.02 -4.90
C ILE A 215 5.30 1.53 -5.12
N GLN A 216 4.13 2.04 -5.47
CA GLN A 216 3.85 3.46 -5.63
C GLN A 216 3.05 3.98 -4.45
N ILE A 217 3.58 5.00 -3.80
CA ILE A 217 2.92 5.80 -2.78
C ILE A 217 2.57 7.12 -3.45
N ASP A 218 1.32 7.26 -3.90
CA ASP A 218 0.91 8.31 -4.81
C ASP A 218 0.08 9.42 -4.18
N ILE A 219 0.13 10.56 -4.86
CA ILE A 219 -0.76 11.68 -4.69
C ILE A 219 -2.00 11.48 -5.57
N ALA A 220 -3.17 11.86 -5.08
CA ALA A 220 -4.39 11.82 -5.88
C ALA A 220 -4.52 13.11 -6.73
N THR A 221 -4.06 13.08 -7.97
CA THR A 221 -4.30 14.16 -8.97
C THR A 221 -4.76 13.58 -10.30
N PRO A 222 -5.36 14.38 -11.20
CA PRO A 222 -5.81 13.89 -12.50
C PRO A 222 -4.70 13.27 -13.35
N LYS A 223 -3.44 13.73 -13.24
CA LYS A 223 -2.33 13.18 -14.05
C LYS A 223 -1.57 12.04 -13.39
N THR A 224 -1.56 11.96 -12.06
CA THR A 224 -0.87 10.88 -11.32
C THR A 224 -1.80 9.69 -11.10
N ALA A 225 -3.07 9.95 -10.79
CA ALA A 225 -4.11 8.96 -10.53
C ALA A 225 -5.31 9.12 -11.49
N PRO A 226 -5.11 9.02 -12.83
CA PRO A 226 -6.17 9.26 -13.82
C PRO A 226 -7.37 8.32 -13.66
N GLY A 227 -7.15 7.08 -13.22
CA GLY A 227 -8.21 6.11 -12.96
C GLY A 227 -9.16 6.49 -11.82
N ILE A 228 -8.82 7.50 -11.01
CA ILE A 228 -9.67 8.01 -9.92
C ILE A 228 -10.57 9.16 -10.40
N VAL A 229 -10.26 9.79 -11.54
CA VAL A 229 -11.02 10.94 -12.07
C VAL A 229 -12.48 10.59 -12.33
N GLN A 230 -12.74 9.36 -12.82
CA GLN A 230 -14.09 8.87 -13.13
C GLN A 230 -15.03 8.86 -11.92
N TYR A 231 -14.49 8.80 -10.69
CA TYR A 231 -15.30 8.86 -9.48
C TYR A 231 -15.68 10.29 -9.09
N GLY A 232 -14.98 11.30 -9.61
CA GLY A 232 -15.28 12.71 -9.39
C GLY A 232 -14.05 13.55 -9.04
N THR A 233 -14.08 14.82 -9.47
CA THR A 233 -12.95 15.76 -9.35
C THR A 233 -12.54 16.05 -7.90
N LYS A 234 -13.46 15.88 -6.93
CA LYS A 234 -13.17 16.06 -5.50
C LYS A 234 -12.12 15.07 -4.98
N TYR A 235 -12.02 13.88 -5.58
CA TYR A 235 -11.09 12.82 -5.17
C TYR A 235 -9.67 13.01 -5.71
N VAL A 236 -9.43 14.01 -6.57
CA VAL A 236 -8.13 14.23 -7.22
C VAL A 236 -7.65 15.68 -7.04
N LYS A 237 -7.74 16.20 -5.81
CA LYS A 237 -7.33 17.57 -5.42
C LYS A 237 -5.96 17.62 -4.72
N GLY A 238 -5.10 16.63 -4.96
CA GLY A 238 -3.75 16.55 -4.41
C GLY A 238 -3.71 15.98 -2.99
N GLN A 239 -4.64 15.09 -2.64
CA GLN A 239 -4.60 14.32 -1.40
C GLN A 239 -3.38 13.39 -1.40
N THR A 240 -2.73 13.19 -0.26
CA THR A 240 -1.45 12.47 -0.15
C THR A 240 -1.49 11.36 0.88
N CYS A 241 -0.60 10.39 0.70
CA CYS A 241 -0.42 9.29 1.64
C CYS A 241 0.23 9.70 2.98
N LYS A 242 -0.16 8.99 4.05
CA LYS A 242 0.36 9.19 5.41
C LYS A 242 0.61 7.86 6.13
N ASN A 243 1.66 7.77 6.94
CA ASN A 243 1.94 6.59 7.79
C ASN A 243 2.04 5.30 6.95
N ILE A 244 2.97 5.27 6.00
CA ILE A 244 3.18 4.10 5.14
C ILE A 244 4.40 3.33 5.63
N LYS A 245 4.29 2.01 5.75
CA LYS A 245 5.36 1.12 6.21
C LYS A 245 5.64 0.06 5.15
N ILE A 246 6.90 -0.06 4.75
CA ILE A 246 7.43 -1.07 3.84
C ILE A 246 8.49 -1.85 4.63
N LEU A 247 8.17 -3.06 5.07
CA LEU A 247 8.95 -3.78 6.08
C LEU A 247 9.37 -5.18 5.60
N ASN A 248 10.63 -5.54 5.73
CA ASN A 248 11.10 -6.92 5.54
C ASN A 248 10.74 -7.56 4.18
N ASN A 249 10.59 -6.75 3.12
CA ASN A 249 10.22 -7.24 1.79
C ASN A 249 11.45 -7.52 0.93
N THR A 250 11.28 -8.39 -0.08
CA THR A 250 12.17 -8.46 -1.24
C THR A 250 11.47 -7.85 -2.44
N ILE A 251 11.98 -6.72 -2.93
CA ILE A 251 11.35 -5.93 -3.99
C ILE A 251 12.32 -5.78 -5.16
N LYS A 252 11.89 -6.13 -6.36
CA LYS A 252 12.65 -5.95 -7.60
C LYS A 252 11.77 -5.34 -8.67
N GLY A 253 12.15 -4.16 -9.16
CA GLY A 253 11.41 -3.41 -10.17
C GLY A 253 12.32 -2.58 -11.06
N ALA A 254 11.77 -1.83 -12.01
CA ALA A 254 12.54 -0.87 -12.79
C ALA A 254 13.05 0.22 -11.85
N ARG A 255 12.09 0.83 -11.12
CA ARG A 255 12.26 1.41 -9.79
C ARG A 255 11.67 0.45 -8.75
N GLY A 256 12.24 0.40 -7.55
CA GLY A 256 11.70 -0.44 -6.47
C GLY A 256 10.46 0.17 -5.82
N VAL A 257 10.69 1.24 -5.06
CA VAL A 257 9.65 1.98 -4.31
C VAL A 257 9.74 3.46 -4.62
N CYS A 258 8.60 4.11 -4.82
CA CYS A 258 8.50 5.56 -5.01
C CYS A 258 7.39 6.16 -4.12
N ALA A 259 7.73 7.18 -3.33
CA ALA A 259 6.74 8.19 -2.94
C ALA A 259 6.78 9.30 -3.97
N ASN A 260 5.70 9.43 -4.75
CA ASN A 260 5.69 10.25 -5.95
C ASN A 260 5.27 11.70 -5.65
N TYR A 261 5.33 12.55 -6.66
CA TYR A 261 4.85 13.92 -6.59
C TYR A 261 4.19 14.33 -7.90
N ALA A 262 3.40 15.41 -7.86
CA ALA A 262 2.74 15.95 -9.04
C ALA A 262 3.73 16.69 -9.96
N SER A 263 4.52 15.94 -10.73
CA SER A 263 5.55 16.46 -11.64
C SER A 263 4.97 17.27 -12.81
N LYS A 264 3.78 16.91 -13.27
CA LYS A 264 3.10 17.51 -14.44
C LYS A 264 1.98 18.49 -14.07
N GLU A 265 1.78 18.80 -12.79
CA GLU A 265 0.70 19.67 -12.33
C GLU A 265 1.18 20.64 -11.24
N SER A 266 1.61 21.84 -11.66
CA SER A 266 2.22 22.86 -10.80
C SER A 266 1.41 23.19 -9.54
N LYS A 267 0.07 23.28 -9.66
CA LYS A 267 -0.85 23.53 -8.53
C LYS A 267 -0.77 22.49 -7.41
N PHE A 268 -0.35 21.27 -7.71
CA PHE A 268 -0.21 20.17 -6.75
C PHE A 268 1.24 19.88 -6.37
N LYS A 269 2.22 20.59 -6.97
CA LYS A 269 3.65 20.37 -6.74
C LYS A 269 4.05 20.55 -5.27
N SER A 270 3.30 21.36 -4.51
CA SER A 270 3.51 21.63 -3.07
C SER A 270 2.71 20.70 -2.13
N LYS A 271 2.23 19.56 -2.62
CA LYS A 271 1.59 18.52 -1.81
C LYS A 271 2.63 17.48 -1.39
N PHE A 272 2.53 17.03 -0.13
CA PHE A 272 3.56 16.22 0.51
C PHE A 272 2.98 14.97 1.17
N HIS A 273 3.69 13.85 1.02
CA HIS A 273 3.51 12.66 1.84
C HIS A 273 4.10 12.88 3.24
N SER A 274 3.68 12.06 4.21
CA SER A 274 4.23 12.14 5.56
C SER A 274 4.38 10.79 6.23
N ASN A 275 5.47 10.64 6.97
CA ASN A 275 5.76 9.48 7.82
C ASN A 275 5.83 8.17 7.01
N ILE A 276 6.89 8.01 6.23
CA ILE A 276 7.17 6.79 5.47
C ILE A 276 8.29 6.01 6.18
N THR A 277 8.05 4.74 6.50
CA THR A 277 9.04 3.84 7.07
C THR A 277 9.41 2.77 6.06
N VAL A 278 10.71 2.60 5.79
CA VAL A 278 11.26 1.56 4.92
C VAL A 278 12.33 0.84 5.73
N SER A 279 12.04 -0.36 6.23
CA SER A 279 12.94 -1.06 7.15
C SER A 279 13.12 -2.54 6.82
N GLY A 280 14.35 -3.05 6.94
CA GLY A 280 14.64 -4.48 6.78
C GLY A 280 14.46 -5.03 5.36
N ASN A 281 14.27 -4.19 4.35
CA ASN A 281 13.98 -4.65 2.98
C ASN A 281 15.24 -4.93 2.17
N THR A 282 15.10 -5.80 1.17
CA THR A 282 15.98 -5.87 0.01
C THR A 282 15.28 -5.23 -1.18
N ILE A 283 15.77 -4.09 -1.68
CA ILE A 283 15.13 -3.33 -2.76
C ILE A 283 16.08 -3.18 -3.94
N THR A 284 15.66 -3.64 -5.12
CA THR A 284 16.44 -3.54 -6.37
C THR A 284 15.67 -2.74 -7.41
N GLY A 285 16.24 -1.61 -7.83
CA GLY A 285 15.85 -0.90 -9.05
C GLY A 285 16.78 -1.31 -10.20
N VAL A 286 16.28 -2.07 -11.18
CA VAL A 286 17.14 -2.60 -12.26
C VAL A 286 17.50 -1.55 -13.31
N ARG A 287 16.72 -0.48 -13.44
CA ARG A 287 16.93 0.61 -14.42
C ARG A 287 16.99 2.00 -13.80
N SER A 288 16.25 2.18 -12.70
CA SER A 288 15.98 3.45 -12.05
C SER A 288 16.30 3.39 -10.55
N GLU A 289 15.82 4.34 -9.74
CA GLU A 289 16.14 4.38 -8.31
C GLU A 289 15.68 3.08 -7.64
N ALA A 290 16.38 2.64 -6.61
CA ALA A 290 15.84 1.54 -5.82
C ALA A 290 14.74 2.09 -4.88
N LEU A 291 15.03 3.22 -4.21
CA LEU A 291 14.11 3.91 -3.33
C LEU A 291 14.09 5.41 -3.64
N ALA A 292 12.94 5.93 -4.05
CA ALA A 292 12.67 7.34 -4.23
C ALA A 292 11.63 7.83 -3.22
N LEU A 293 11.93 8.92 -2.52
CA LEU A 293 11.05 9.56 -1.54
C LEU A 293 10.92 11.03 -1.91
N PHE A 294 10.01 11.33 -2.81
CA PHE A 294 9.75 12.68 -3.28
C PHE A 294 8.68 13.35 -2.42
N ASN A 295 8.84 14.66 -2.22
CA ASN A 295 7.94 15.48 -1.41
C ASN A 295 7.46 14.77 -0.14
N THR A 296 8.40 14.20 0.62
CA THR A 296 8.10 13.48 1.84
C THR A 296 8.59 14.29 3.03
N THR A 297 7.70 14.62 3.96
CA THR A 297 8.06 15.44 5.12
C THR A 297 8.98 14.69 6.09
N SER A 298 8.56 13.51 6.54
CA SER A 298 9.33 12.65 7.46
C SER A 298 9.45 11.24 6.90
N ALA A 299 10.63 10.64 7.04
CA ALA A 299 10.89 9.27 6.65
C ALA A 299 11.97 8.58 7.51
N THR A 300 11.84 7.27 7.68
CA THR A 300 12.81 6.41 8.35
C THR A 300 13.19 5.28 7.41
N VAL A 301 14.46 5.22 7.00
CA VAL A 301 15.04 4.22 6.11
C VAL A 301 16.13 3.49 6.86
N THR A 302 15.85 2.29 7.38
CA THR A 302 16.77 1.59 8.28
C THR A 302 17.02 0.13 7.92
N ASN A 303 18.27 -0.32 8.06
CA ASN A 303 18.64 -1.73 7.94
C ASN A 303 18.23 -2.39 6.61
N ASN A 304 18.23 -1.62 5.51
CA ASN A 304 17.89 -2.14 4.19
C ASN A 304 19.13 -2.50 3.36
N LYS A 305 18.96 -3.42 2.41
CA LYS A 305 19.88 -3.69 1.29
C LYS A 305 19.29 -3.07 0.02
N ILE A 306 19.88 -2.01 -0.50
CA ILE A 306 19.30 -1.18 -1.57
C ILE A 306 20.24 -1.14 -2.78
N TYR A 307 19.75 -1.50 -3.97
CA TYR A 307 20.54 -1.65 -5.18
C TYR A 307 19.90 -0.95 -6.39
N SER A 308 20.42 0.20 -6.79
CA SER A 308 20.06 0.82 -8.08
C SER A 308 21.06 0.38 -9.15
N LYS A 309 20.70 -0.64 -9.95
CA LYS A 309 21.59 -1.29 -10.93
C LYS A 309 21.69 -0.54 -12.26
N GLY A 310 20.94 0.54 -12.46
CA GLY A 310 21.01 1.36 -13.68
C GLY A 310 22.45 1.77 -14.06
N SER A 311 22.73 1.87 -15.36
CA SER A 311 24.07 2.19 -15.90
C SER A 311 24.33 3.68 -16.07
N ARG A 312 23.29 4.51 -16.02
CA ARG A 312 23.35 5.97 -16.28
C ARG A 312 23.92 6.74 -15.07
N THR A 313 25.23 6.63 -14.84
CA THR A 313 25.90 7.20 -13.65
C THR A 313 25.84 8.73 -13.54
N SER A 314 25.44 9.46 -14.59
CA SER A 314 25.17 10.91 -14.52
C SER A 314 23.72 11.27 -14.19
N SER A 315 22.80 10.30 -14.21
CA SER A 315 21.37 10.51 -14.00
C SER A 315 20.94 10.33 -12.55
N ALA A 316 20.08 11.22 -12.04
CA ALA A 316 19.44 11.09 -10.72
C ALA A 316 18.61 9.80 -10.61
N TYR A 317 18.12 9.28 -11.74
CA TYR A 317 17.41 8.01 -11.79
C TYR A 317 18.28 6.81 -11.41
N THR A 318 19.58 6.95 -11.17
CA THR A 318 20.41 5.82 -10.68
C THR A 318 20.83 5.97 -9.23
N VAL A 319 20.22 6.89 -8.50
CA VAL A 319 20.49 7.05 -7.07
C VAL A 319 19.90 5.85 -6.30
N GLY A 320 20.64 5.33 -5.32
CA GLY A 320 20.16 4.22 -4.48
C GLY A 320 18.95 4.64 -3.61
N ILE A 321 19.18 5.61 -2.72
CA ILE A 321 18.14 6.28 -1.91
C ILE A 321 18.07 7.75 -2.33
N HIS A 322 16.96 8.16 -2.93
CA HIS A 322 16.76 9.50 -3.48
C HIS A 322 15.63 10.23 -2.73
N CYS A 323 15.99 11.11 -1.79
CA CYS A 323 15.04 12.00 -1.12
C CYS A 323 15.07 13.38 -1.76
N ALA A 324 13.94 13.87 -2.29
CA ALA A 324 13.92 15.15 -3.00
C ALA A 324 12.67 16.01 -2.68
N LEU A 325 12.89 17.32 -2.52
CA LEU A 325 11.80 18.31 -2.48
C LEU A 325 11.66 18.98 -3.85
N PHE A 326 10.47 18.94 -4.42
CA PHE A 326 10.16 19.58 -5.71
C PHE A 326 9.17 20.74 -5.57
N GLY A 327 8.36 20.77 -4.51
CA GLY A 327 7.44 21.86 -4.20
C GLY A 327 7.86 22.73 -3.02
N LYS A 328 7.14 23.83 -2.81
CA LYS A 328 7.28 24.65 -1.61
C LYS A 328 6.77 23.84 -0.42
N ALA A 329 7.66 23.46 0.49
CA ALA A 329 7.32 22.60 1.60
C ALA A 329 6.48 23.34 2.66
N PRO A 330 5.58 22.64 3.37
CA PRO A 330 4.81 23.22 4.47
C PRO A 330 5.74 23.62 5.64
N LYS A 331 5.29 24.55 6.49
CA LYS A 331 6.04 25.00 7.68
C LYS A 331 6.49 23.83 8.59
N SER A 332 5.70 22.75 8.63
CA SER A 332 5.99 21.53 9.39
C SER A 332 7.29 20.83 8.97
N ILE A 333 7.80 21.06 7.75
CA ILE A 333 9.07 20.47 7.28
C ILE A 333 10.26 20.79 8.19
N LYS A 334 10.22 21.93 8.90
CA LYS A 334 11.27 22.36 9.84
C LYS A 334 11.39 21.43 11.05
N LYS A 335 10.27 20.81 11.47
CA LYS A 335 10.21 19.81 12.55
C LYS A 335 10.41 18.38 12.03
N ALA A 336 10.29 18.19 10.73
CA ALA A 336 10.31 16.88 10.11
C ALA A 336 11.73 16.28 10.10
N LYS A 337 11.77 14.95 10.19
CA LYS A 337 13.02 14.18 10.32
C LYS A 337 13.13 13.14 9.21
N ILE A 338 14.26 13.16 8.51
CA ILE A 338 14.69 12.07 7.63
C ILE A 338 15.79 11.29 8.34
N THR A 339 15.59 10.00 8.55
CA THR A 339 16.60 9.10 9.14
C THR A 339 16.97 8.05 8.11
N ILE A 340 18.26 7.93 7.77
CA ILE A 340 18.82 6.92 6.87
C ILE A 340 19.95 6.24 7.63
N SER A 341 19.71 5.06 8.21
CA SER A 341 20.70 4.42 9.09
C SER A 341 20.85 2.91 8.94
N GLY A 342 22.07 2.39 9.08
CA GLY A 342 22.33 0.96 9.06
C GLY A 342 22.10 0.29 7.69
N ASN A 343 21.99 1.07 6.60
CA ASN A 343 21.70 0.51 5.28
C ASN A 343 22.98 0.12 4.54
N THR A 344 22.88 -0.90 3.69
CA THR A 344 23.83 -1.15 2.60
C THR A 344 23.22 -0.66 1.30
N VAL A 345 23.83 0.36 0.70
CA VAL A 345 23.26 1.05 -0.47
C VAL A 345 24.27 1.05 -1.61
N LYS A 346 23.85 0.55 -2.77
CA LYS A 346 24.61 0.60 -4.02
C LYS A 346 23.86 1.46 -5.04
N GLY A 347 24.46 2.56 -5.49
CA GLY A 347 23.86 3.46 -6.47
C GLY A 347 24.80 3.88 -7.59
N GLY A 348 24.24 4.27 -8.74
CA GLY A 348 24.96 4.76 -9.91
C GLY A 348 25.57 6.14 -9.67
N ARG A 349 24.74 7.19 -9.69
CA ARG A 349 25.18 8.60 -9.52
C ARG A 349 25.55 8.95 -8.08
N GLN A 350 24.73 8.54 -7.12
CA GLN A 350 24.98 8.59 -5.68
C GLN A 350 24.46 7.28 -5.06
N ALA A 351 25.03 6.84 -3.95
CA ALA A 351 24.36 5.84 -3.11
C ALA A 351 23.16 6.49 -2.40
N VAL A 352 23.37 7.65 -1.77
CA VAL A 352 22.32 8.43 -1.09
C VAL A 352 22.36 9.88 -1.54
N GLN A 353 21.21 10.40 -1.96
CA GLN A 353 20.99 11.82 -2.21
C GLN A 353 19.82 12.34 -1.39
N VAL A 354 20.04 13.42 -0.64
CA VAL A 354 18.99 14.22 -0.03
C VAL A 354 19.12 15.65 -0.55
N TYR A 355 18.16 16.10 -1.36
CA TYR A 355 18.27 17.35 -2.10
C TYR A 355 16.95 18.13 -2.12
N SER A 356 17.04 19.45 -2.26
CA SER A 356 15.90 20.33 -2.45
C SER A 356 16.08 21.10 -3.75
N HIS A 357 15.09 21.00 -4.63
CA HIS A 357 14.98 21.80 -5.85
C HIS A 357 14.23 23.12 -5.62
N THR A 358 14.00 23.49 -4.36
CA THR A 358 13.29 24.72 -3.97
C THR A 358 14.05 25.43 -2.86
N SER A 359 13.58 26.63 -2.47
CA SER A 359 14.11 27.34 -1.30
C SER A 359 13.78 26.65 0.04
N SER A 360 12.94 25.61 0.03
CA SER A 360 12.60 24.84 1.24
C SER A 360 13.76 23.94 1.66
N LYS A 361 13.93 23.75 2.98
CA LYS A 361 14.92 22.86 3.56
C LYS A 361 14.26 21.79 4.41
N TYR A 362 14.80 20.58 4.38
CA TYR A 362 14.51 19.58 5.39
C TYR A 362 14.95 20.10 6.77
N GLY A 363 14.15 19.84 7.81
CA GLY A 363 14.47 20.21 9.18
C GLY A 363 15.72 19.50 9.70
N LYS A 364 15.59 18.21 10.02
CA LYS A 364 16.71 17.36 10.48
C LYS A 364 16.89 16.15 9.56
N VAL A 365 18.11 15.93 9.10
CA VAL A 365 18.48 14.75 8.30
C VAL A 365 19.63 14.04 8.98
N SER A 366 19.47 12.75 9.27
CA SER A 366 20.49 11.90 9.89
C SER A 366 20.81 10.74 8.96
N ILE A 367 21.97 10.77 8.32
CA ILE A 367 22.47 9.73 7.42
C ILE A 367 23.64 9.09 8.16
N THR A 368 23.45 7.96 8.83
CA THR A 368 24.47 7.46 9.78
C THR A 368 24.68 5.96 9.69
N LYS A 369 25.91 5.48 9.91
CA LYS A 369 26.23 4.05 9.99
C LYS A 369 25.83 3.24 8.73
N ASN A 370 25.88 3.86 7.53
CA ASN A 370 25.57 3.17 6.27
C ASN A 370 26.85 2.69 5.55
N LYS A 371 26.74 1.61 4.78
CA LYS A 371 27.74 1.19 3.78
C LYS A 371 27.29 1.68 2.40
N LEU A 372 28.01 2.64 1.82
CA LEU A 372 27.59 3.38 0.63
C LEU A 372 28.53 3.10 -0.56
N TYR A 373 28.05 2.35 -1.55
CA TYR A 373 28.79 2.02 -2.77
C TYR A 373 28.29 2.87 -3.94
N CYS A 374 29.19 3.48 -4.70
CA CYS A 374 28.83 4.34 -5.82
C CYS A 374 29.63 4.05 -7.09
N LYS A 375 28.94 3.80 -8.22
CA LYS A 375 29.59 3.56 -9.53
C LYS A 375 30.34 4.80 -10.03
N LYS A 376 29.79 6.00 -9.80
CA LYS A 376 30.46 7.27 -10.11
C LYS A 376 31.68 7.55 -9.21
N GLY A 377 31.98 6.66 -8.27
CA GLY A 377 33.16 6.73 -7.40
C GLY A 377 32.83 7.18 -5.97
N LYS A 378 33.69 6.78 -5.03
CA LYS A 378 33.48 6.93 -3.58
C LYS A 378 33.15 8.36 -3.13
N LYS A 379 33.75 9.39 -3.76
CA LYS A 379 33.50 10.80 -3.44
C LYS A 379 32.06 11.25 -3.76
N ASN A 380 31.39 10.57 -4.70
CA ASN A 380 30.02 10.84 -5.09
C ASN A 380 28.99 10.05 -4.28
N ALA A 381 29.39 9.17 -3.35
CA ALA A 381 28.47 8.24 -2.72
C ALA A 381 27.37 8.91 -1.88
N LEU A 382 27.65 10.08 -1.31
CA LEU A 382 26.71 10.81 -0.44
C LEU A 382 26.57 12.27 -0.87
N LYS A 383 25.34 12.73 -1.12
CA LYS A 383 25.04 14.13 -1.41
C LYS A 383 23.92 14.64 -0.50
N ALA A 384 24.24 15.55 0.43
CA ALA A 384 23.30 16.13 1.39
C ALA A 384 23.71 17.58 1.75
N PRO A 385 23.52 18.55 0.84
CA PRO A 385 24.11 19.88 0.99
C PRO A 385 23.30 20.82 1.91
N LYS A 386 23.98 21.82 2.49
CA LYS A 386 23.38 22.82 3.41
C LYS A 386 22.26 23.67 2.76
N GLN A 387 22.24 23.82 1.43
CA GLN A 387 21.11 24.49 0.77
C GLN A 387 19.80 23.71 0.90
N SER A 388 19.87 22.39 1.11
CA SER A 388 18.71 21.51 1.14
C SER A 388 18.28 21.12 2.55
N ILE A 389 19.14 21.33 3.56
CA ILE A 389 18.97 20.76 4.90
C ILE A 389 19.42 21.77 5.95
N SER A 390 18.59 21.98 6.97
CA SER A 390 18.91 22.87 8.09
C SER A 390 19.87 22.24 9.09
N LYS A 391 19.62 20.99 9.52
CA LYS A 391 20.51 20.24 10.43
C LYS A 391 20.83 18.87 9.84
N VAL A 392 22.10 18.63 9.50
CA VAL A 392 22.56 17.37 8.90
C VAL A 392 23.56 16.65 9.80
N SER A 393 23.43 15.33 9.91
CA SER A 393 24.43 14.45 10.54
C SER A 393 24.81 13.33 9.58
N THR A 394 26.11 13.14 9.35
CA THR A 394 26.66 12.14 8.40
C THR A 394 27.61 11.13 9.06
N LYS A 395 27.52 10.97 10.39
CA LYS A 395 28.49 10.20 11.20
C LYS A 395 28.48 8.70 10.88
N GLY A 396 29.68 8.09 10.83
CA GLY A 396 29.87 6.64 10.75
C GLY A 396 29.52 5.98 9.42
N ASN A 397 29.29 6.74 8.34
CA ASN A 397 29.12 6.14 7.02
C ASN A 397 30.47 5.70 6.44
N LYS A 398 30.50 4.52 5.82
CA LYS A 398 31.65 4.04 5.05
C LYS A 398 31.32 4.13 3.56
N THR A 399 32.20 4.73 2.76
CA THR A 399 32.00 4.90 1.32
C THR A 399 32.96 4.02 0.52
N TYR A 400 32.46 3.45 -0.57
CA TYR A 400 33.16 2.50 -1.41
C TYR A 400 32.95 2.83 -2.89
N LYS A 401 33.91 2.44 -3.74
CA LYS A 401 33.65 2.31 -5.18
C LYS A 401 32.74 1.11 -5.38
N TRP A 402 31.77 1.22 -6.28
CA TRP A 402 30.95 0.09 -6.72
C TRP A 402 31.45 -0.41 -8.07
#